data_AF-A0A257MTU6-F1
#
_entry.id   AF-A0A257MTU6-F1
#
_cell.length_a   1.000
_cell.length_b   1.000
_cell.length_c   1.000
_cell.angle_alpha   90.00
_cell.angle_beta   90.00
_cell.angle_gamma   90.00
#
_symmetry.space_group_name_H-M   'P 1'
#
loop_
_entity.id
_entity.type
_entity.pdbx_description
1 polymer ?
#
loop_
_entity_poly.entity_id
_entity_poly.type
_entity_poly.pdbx_seq_one_letter_code
_entity_poly.pdbx_strand_id
1 'polypeptide(L)'
;MRNVWKGLLVFGLLSSSMSSYGQQVDINSLHYSQAAKQTRMIFDVSASPKHRVFVQNNPSQLVIDIKNAKLGQVLTQPSASHPLFGKIHVLEKTKDNLRLAVDLKQPITAKNFSLSSNNKNEHKLIIDLINKGTQLENASKSIASKTNTQTVKKETLEHKAAPVLPTEEKTEQPSALLALFTSQQVSTKHEKIVIAIDPGHGGEDPGAHGTNGTEEKKVVFAIAKRLAKLINAQPDMKAVMVRKGDYYVGLRKRMQIARAAKADLFISIHADAFQDTTVKGSSVYVLS
;
A
#
# COMPACT_ATOMS: atom_id res chain seq x y z
N MET A 1 -49.51 -68.02 -9.89
CA MET A 1 -48.45 -68.71 -9.14
C MET A 1 -47.09 -68.20 -9.62
N ARG A 2 -46.23 -67.78 -8.68
CA ARG A 2 -44.75 -67.88 -8.65
C ARG A 2 -43.87 -67.26 -9.76
N ASN A 3 -43.31 -66.08 -9.42
CA ASN A 3 -41.93 -65.86 -8.94
C ASN A 3 -40.68 -65.92 -9.87
N VAL A 4 -39.99 -64.75 -9.89
CA VAL A 4 -38.53 -64.41 -9.95
C VAL A 4 -37.70 -64.86 -11.18
N TRP A 5 -36.82 -64.05 -11.79
CA TRP A 5 -35.61 -63.52 -11.16
C TRP A 5 -35.03 -62.26 -11.85
N LYS A 6 -34.13 -61.60 -11.11
CA LYS A 6 -33.57 -60.27 -11.31
C LYS A 6 -32.40 -60.31 -12.30
N GLY A 7 -32.33 -59.36 -13.23
CA GLY A 7 -31.18 -59.12 -14.11
C GLY A 7 -30.79 -57.65 -14.06
N LEU A 8 -30.01 -57.30 -13.05
CA LEU A 8 -29.39 -55.99 -12.86
C LEU A 8 -28.14 -55.93 -13.75
N LEU A 9 -28.11 -55.10 -14.79
CA LEU A 9 -26.85 -54.67 -15.40
C LEU A 9 -26.89 -53.18 -15.69
N VAL A 10 -26.31 -52.48 -14.70
CA VAL A 10 -25.91 -51.08 -14.68
C VAL A 10 -25.17 -50.74 -15.98
N PHE A 11 -25.78 -49.92 -16.82
CA PHE A 11 -25.07 -49.28 -17.93
C PHE A 11 -24.10 -48.27 -17.31
N GLY A 12 -22.81 -48.57 -17.42
CA GLY A 12 -21.73 -47.82 -16.79
C GLY A 12 -21.72 -46.35 -17.22
N LEU A 13 -22.08 -45.46 -16.30
CA LEU A 13 -21.59 -44.09 -16.29
C LEU A 13 -20.09 -44.14 -16.06
N LEU A 14 -19.35 -44.24 -17.16
CA LEU A 14 -17.92 -44.01 -17.21
C LEU A 14 -17.69 -42.54 -16.83
N SER A 15 -17.60 -42.31 -15.52
CA SER A 15 -17.21 -41.03 -14.93
C SER A 15 -15.80 -40.76 -15.38
N SER A 16 -15.70 -40.09 -16.52
CA SER A 16 -14.47 -39.49 -17.00
C SER A 16 -14.12 -38.41 -16.00
N SER A 17 -13.37 -38.78 -14.96
CA SER A 17 -12.70 -37.86 -14.06
C SER A 17 -11.75 -37.04 -14.92
N MET A 18 -12.26 -36.00 -15.58
CA MET A 18 -11.43 -35.00 -16.19
C MET A 18 -10.71 -34.33 -15.03
N SER A 19 -9.50 -34.82 -14.73
CA SER A 19 -8.53 -34.08 -13.96
C SER A 19 -8.43 -32.73 -14.63
N SER A 20 -9.05 -31.72 -14.01
CA SER A 20 -8.96 -30.34 -14.45
C SER A 20 -7.50 -29.95 -14.31
N TYR A 21 -6.71 -30.20 -15.36
CA TYR A 21 -5.37 -29.65 -15.48
C TYR A 21 -5.54 -28.15 -15.35
N GLY A 22 -5.07 -27.58 -14.24
CA GLY A 22 -5.07 -26.15 -14.05
C GLY A 22 -4.37 -25.51 -15.25
N GLN A 23 -4.86 -24.36 -15.70
CA GLN A 23 -4.21 -23.61 -16.77
C GLN A 23 -2.74 -23.38 -16.40
N GLN A 24 -1.82 -23.73 -17.31
CA GLN A 24 -0.40 -23.51 -17.13
C GLN A 24 -0.12 -22.01 -17.12
N VAL A 25 0.64 -21.54 -16.14
CA VAL A 25 0.96 -20.12 -15.96
C VAL A 25 2.24 -19.78 -16.71
N ASP A 26 2.12 -18.88 -17.68
CA ASP A 26 3.28 -18.29 -18.36
C ASP A 26 3.83 -17.17 -17.52
N ILE A 27 5.15 -17.16 -17.31
CA ILE A 27 5.86 -15.99 -16.82
C ILE A 27 6.36 -15.23 -18.04
N ASN A 28 5.72 -14.10 -18.30
CA ASN A 28 5.97 -13.28 -19.48
C ASN A 28 7.12 -12.32 -19.24
N SER A 29 7.27 -11.79 -18.03
CA SER A 29 8.33 -10.82 -17.74
C SER A 29 8.65 -10.78 -16.25
N LEU A 30 9.77 -10.15 -15.92
CA LEU A 30 10.14 -9.78 -14.57
C LEU A 30 10.66 -8.35 -14.56
N HIS A 31 10.01 -7.50 -13.76
CA HIS A 31 10.35 -6.10 -13.56
C HIS A 31 10.76 -5.82 -12.12
N TYR A 32 11.57 -4.77 -11.95
CA TYR A 32 12.05 -4.32 -10.65
C TYR A 32 11.76 -2.84 -10.48
N SER A 33 11.11 -2.46 -9.38
CA SER A 33 10.99 -1.07 -8.97
C SER A 33 11.63 -0.86 -7.60
N GLN A 34 12.42 0.21 -7.49
CA GLN A 34 13.11 0.56 -6.25
C GLN A 34 12.52 1.86 -5.68
N ALA A 35 12.04 1.77 -4.44
CA ALA A 35 11.68 2.90 -3.61
C ALA A 35 12.59 2.94 -2.37
N ALA A 36 12.69 4.09 -1.70
CA ALA A 36 13.73 4.39 -0.69
C ALA A 36 14.02 3.31 0.37
N LYS A 37 13.05 2.45 0.73
CA LYS A 37 13.23 1.35 1.72
C LYS A 37 12.67 0.00 1.25
N GLN A 38 12.32 -0.13 -0.02
CA GLN A 38 11.61 -1.30 -0.54
C GLN A 38 11.98 -1.49 -2.02
N THR A 39 12.40 -2.70 -2.36
CA THR A 39 12.45 -3.13 -3.76
C THR A 39 11.27 -4.06 -4.02
N ARG A 40 10.60 -3.86 -5.15
CA ARG A 40 9.49 -4.69 -5.59
C ARG A 40 9.91 -5.45 -6.85
N MET A 41 9.75 -6.76 -6.80
CA MET A 41 9.81 -7.65 -7.96
C MET A 41 8.39 -7.90 -8.47
N ILE A 42 8.18 -7.79 -9.77
CA ILE A 42 6.87 -7.95 -10.41
C ILE A 42 7.01 -8.95 -11.54
N PHE A 43 6.34 -10.08 -11.42
CA PHE A 43 6.22 -11.08 -12.47
C PHE A 43 4.91 -10.86 -13.19
N ASP A 44 4.96 -10.57 -14.50
CA ASP A 44 3.76 -10.60 -15.33
C ASP A 44 3.46 -12.05 -15.70
N VAL A 45 2.23 -12.47 -15.38
CA VAL A 45 1.82 -13.88 -15.48
C VAL A 45 0.52 -14.01 -16.26
N SER A 46 0.34 -15.12 -16.98
CA SER A 46 -0.88 -15.33 -17.80
C SER A 46 -2.13 -15.70 -16.99
N ALA A 47 -1.95 -16.15 -15.74
CA ALA A 47 -3.03 -16.45 -14.80
C ALA A 47 -2.54 -16.28 -13.36
N SER A 48 -3.46 -16.20 -12.39
CA SER A 48 -3.11 -16.10 -10.97
C SER A 48 -2.34 -17.34 -10.48
N PRO A 49 -1.06 -17.22 -10.09
CA PRO A 49 -0.24 -18.38 -9.78
C PRO A 49 -0.42 -18.88 -8.35
N LYS A 50 -0.49 -20.20 -8.17
CA LYS A 50 -0.23 -20.83 -6.87
C LYS A 50 1.28 -20.81 -6.62
N HIS A 51 1.69 -20.12 -5.56
CA HIS A 51 3.11 -19.88 -5.31
C HIS A 51 3.46 -19.93 -3.82
N ARG A 52 4.75 -20.07 -3.53
CA ARG A 52 5.34 -19.95 -2.20
C ARG A 52 6.62 -19.16 -2.27
N VAL A 53 6.80 -18.20 -1.36
CA VAL A 53 8.00 -17.38 -1.26
C VAL A 53 8.58 -17.52 0.13
N PHE A 54 9.88 -17.80 0.22
CA PHE A 54 10.58 -17.91 1.49
C PHE A 54 12.06 -17.53 1.34
N VAL A 55 12.68 -17.18 2.46
CA VAL A 55 14.12 -16.90 2.52
C VAL A 55 14.85 -18.15 2.98
N GLN A 56 15.91 -18.52 2.27
CA GLN A 56 16.87 -19.53 2.65
C GLN A 56 18.16 -18.82 3.06
N ASN A 57 18.77 -19.22 4.18
CA ASN A 57 19.94 -18.49 4.72
C ASN A 57 21.28 -19.07 4.26
N ASN A 58 21.31 -20.32 3.80
CA ASN A 58 22.53 -21.02 3.38
C ASN A 58 22.29 -21.77 2.05
N PRO A 59 22.73 -21.24 0.90
CA PRO A 59 23.15 -19.84 0.67
C PRO A 59 22.01 -18.84 0.93
N SER A 60 22.36 -17.57 1.21
CA SER A 60 21.38 -16.50 1.47
C SER A 60 20.64 -16.12 0.19
N GLN A 61 19.41 -16.60 0.05
CA GLN A 61 18.62 -16.50 -1.18
C GLN A 61 17.13 -16.32 -0.87
N LEU A 62 16.43 -15.62 -1.75
CA LEU A 62 14.97 -15.63 -1.80
C LEU A 62 14.55 -16.70 -2.80
N VAL A 63 13.80 -17.69 -2.32
CA VAL A 63 13.28 -18.79 -3.14
C VAL A 63 11.81 -18.54 -3.46
N ILE A 64 11.47 -18.71 -4.73
CA ILE A 64 10.13 -18.48 -5.29
C ILE A 64 9.72 -19.77 -6.01
N ASP A 65 8.79 -20.50 -5.42
CA ASP A 65 8.18 -21.69 -6.01
C ASP A 65 6.86 -21.32 -6.67
N ILE A 66 6.69 -21.69 -7.93
CA ILE A 66 5.48 -21.41 -8.71
C ILE A 66 4.99 -22.72 -9.33
N LYS A 67 3.77 -23.12 -8.95
CA LYS A 67 3.13 -24.35 -9.42
C LYS A 67 2.61 -24.17 -10.83
N ASN A 68 2.78 -25.21 -11.65
CA ASN A 68 2.34 -25.32 -13.03
C ASN A 68 2.72 -24.09 -13.86
N ALA A 69 3.97 -23.64 -13.73
CA ALA A 69 4.45 -22.44 -14.39
C ALA A 69 5.61 -22.72 -15.34
N LYS A 70 5.69 -21.94 -16.42
CA LYS A 70 6.82 -21.96 -17.36
C LYS A 70 7.31 -20.55 -17.64
N LEU A 71 8.59 -20.44 -17.97
CA LEU A 71 9.18 -19.20 -18.47
C LEU A 71 8.82 -19.04 -19.94
N GLY A 72 8.06 -17.98 -20.27
CA GLY A 72 7.74 -17.61 -21.66
C GLY A 72 8.94 -16.98 -22.37
N GLN A 73 9.83 -16.34 -21.60
CA GLN A 73 11.07 -15.75 -22.10
C GLN A 73 12.17 -15.79 -21.02
N VAL A 74 13.39 -15.41 -21.41
CA VAL A 74 14.51 -15.25 -20.47
C VAL A 74 14.18 -14.11 -19.51
N LEU A 75 14.35 -14.36 -18.21
CA LEU A 75 14.12 -13.34 -17.19
C LEU A 75 15.20 -12.26 -17.23
N THR A 76 14.78 -11.00 -17.21
CA THR A 76 15.66 -9.84 -17.09
C THR A 76 16.45 -9.94 -15.79
N GLN A 77 17.78 -9.93 -15.89
CA GLN A 77 18.65 -9.96 -14.71
C GLN A 77 18.75 -8.56 -14.09
N PRO A 78 18.79 -8.45 -12.75
CA PRO A 78 18.98 -7.17 -12.09
C PRO A 78 20.42 -6.65 -12.28
N SER A 79 20.59 -5.33 -12.17
CA SER A 79 21.92 -4.72 -12.21
C SER A 79 22.82 -5.28 -11.11
N ALA A 80 24.11 -5.49 -11.44
CA ALA A 80 25.12 -5.89 -10.46
C ALA A 80 25.22 -4.91 -9.28
N SER A 81 24.86 -3.64 -9.48
CA SER A 81 24.85 -2.59 -8.45
C SER A 81 23.59 -2.58 -7.56
N HIS A 82 22.62 -3.46 -7.79
CA HIS A 82 21.38 -3.46 -7.00
C HIS A 82 21.67 -3.72 -5.50
N PRO A 83 21.06 -2.95 -4.56
CA PRO A 83 21.49 -2.95 -3.16
C PRO A 83 21.03 -4.19 -2.37
N LEU A 84 19.89 -4.80 -2.69
CA LEU A 84 19.32 -5.88 -1.86
C LEU A 84 19.64 -7.30 -2.37
N PHE A 85 19.85 -7.45 -3.67
CA PHE A 85 19.98 -8.76 -4.29
C PHE A 85 20.86 -8.74 -5.54
N GLY A 86 21.39 -9.90 -5.89
CA GLY A 86 22.20 -10.18 -7.06
C GLY A 86 21.41 -10.95 -8.12
N LYS A 87 22.04 -11.97 -8.71
CA LYS A 87 21.50 -12.70 -9.86
C LYS A 87 20.25 -13.51 -9.51
N ILE A 88 19.49 -13.83 -10.55
CA ILE A 88 18.35 -14.74 -10.49
C ILE A 88 18.70 -16.03 -11.23
N HIS A 89 18.54 -17.14 -10.52
CA HIS A 89 18.80 -18.49 -10.98
C HIS A 89 17.49 -19.26 -11.12
N VAL A 90 17.41 -20.12 -12.13
CA VAL A 90 16.37 -21.14 -12.23
C VAL A 90 16.93 -22.40 -11.60
N LEU A 91 16.38 -22.82 -10.45
CA LEU A 91 16.84 -24.02 -9.75
C LEU A 91 16.11 -25.28 -10.21
N GLU A 92 14.83 -25.13 -10.59
CA GLU A 92 14.01 -26.24 -11.08
C GLU A 92 13.08 -25.72 -12.18
N LYS A 93 12.97 -26.48 -13.28
CA LYS A 93 12.02 -26.22 -14.35
C LYS A 93 11.42 -27.55 -14.82
N THR A 94 10.29 -27.92 -14.25
CA THR A 94 9.50 -29.09 -14.65
C THR A 94 8.18 -28.63 -15.28
N LYS A 95 7.34 -29.57 -15.73
CA LYS A 95 6.00 -29.24 -16.23
C LYS A 95 5.11 -28.65 -15.13
N ASP A 96 5.31 -29.09 -13.90
CA ASP A 96 4.45 -28.79 -12.75
C ASP A 96 5.05 -27.79 -11.76
N ASN A 97 6.34 -27.48 -11.85
CA ASN A 97 7.02 -26.56 -10.94
C ASN A 97 8.08 -25.73 -11.64
N LEU A 98 8.08 -24.44 -11.33
CA LEU A 98 9.20 -23.54 -11.56
C LEU A 98 9.72 -23.07 -10.20
N ARG A 99 11.01 -23.28 -9.94
CA ARG A 99 11.70 -22.75 -8.76
C ARG A 99 12.75 -21.74 -9.19
N LEU A 100 12.60 -20.51 -8.72
CA LEU A 100 13.56 -19.43 -8.90
C LEU A 100 14.28 -19.15 -7.59
N ALA A 101 15.56 -18.80 -7.67
CA ALA A 101 16.33 -18.30 -6.55
C ALA A 101 16.95 -16.95 -6.89
N VAL A 102 16.83 -16.00 -5.97
CA VAL A 102 17.42 -14.67 -6.09
C VAL A 102 18.50 -14.53 -5.02
N ASP A 103 19.74 -14.28 -5.43
CA ASP A 103 20.85 -14.11 -4.50
C ASP A 103 20.62 -12.89 -3.61
N LEU A 104 20.66 -13.04 -2.29
CA LEU A 104 20.46 -11.92 -1.36
C LEU A 104 21.80 -11.38 -0.88
N LYS A 105 21.98 -10.05 -1.01
CA LYS A 105 23.20 -9.35 -0.53
C LYS A 105 23.10 -8.95 0.94
N GLN A 106 21.89 -8.90 1.49
CA GLN A 106 21.64 -8.50 2.87
C GLN A 106 20.33 -9.13 3.40
N PRO A 107 20.14 -9.22 4.72
CA PRO A 107 18.92 -9.77 5.31
C PRO A 107 17.67 -8.95 4.95
N ILE A 108 16.64 -9.62 4.45
CA ILE A 108 15.37 -8.99 4.06
C ILE A 108 14.17 -9.64 4.75
N THR A 109 13.04 -8.92 4.69
CA THR A 109 11.70 -9.46 4.87
C THR A 109 10.98 -9.40 3.52
N ALA A 110 10.37 -10.51 3.12
CA ALA A 110 9.60 -10.60 1.89
C ALA A 110 8.09 -10.59 2.19
N LYS A 111 7.33 -9.81 1.43
CA LYS A 111 5.86 -9.88 1.38
C LYS A 111 5.45 -10.19 -0.06
N ASN A 112 4.50 -11.10 -0.25
CA ASN A 112 4.05 -11.48 -1.58
C ASN A 112 2.52 -11.37 -1.69
N PHE A 113 2.03 -11.05 -2.88
CA PHE A 113 0.62 -11.03 -3.22
C PHE A 113 0.44 -11.10 -4.74
N SER A 114 -0.68 -11.66 -5.18
CA SER A 114 -1.07 -11.67 -6.59
C SER A 114 -2.12 -10.59 -6.85
N LEU A 115 -2.04 -9.93 -8.00
CA LEU A 115 -3.06 -9.01 -8.52
C LEU A 115 -3.72 -9.60 -9.76
N SER A 116 -5.01 -9.33 -9.91
CA SER A 116 -5.78 -9.53 -11.13
C SER A 116 -6.43 -8.20 -11.49
N SER A 117 -6.23 -7.71 -12.70
CA SER A 117 -6.94 -6.53 -13.21
C SER A 117 -8.38 -6.88 -13.62
N ASN A 118 -9.26 -5.88 -13.67
CA ASN A 118 -10.63 -6.04 -14.19
C ASN A 118 -10.65 -6.31 -15.70
N ASN A 119 -9.58 -5.95 -16.41
CA ASN A 119 -9.31 -6.43 -17.76
C ASN A 119 -8.77 -7.86 -17.66
N LYS A 120 -9.56 -8.84 -18.14
CA LYS A 120 -9.42 -10.30 -17.92
C LYS A 120 -8.06 -10.96 -18.20
N ASN A 121 -7.04 -10.23 -18.65
CA ASN A 121 -5.78 -10.77 -19.15
C ASN A 121 -4.52 -10.24 -18.45
N GLU A 122 -4.65 -9.46 -17.37
CA GLU A 122 -3.49 -8.95 -16.63
C GLU A 122 -3.43 -9.55 -15.23
N HIS A 123 -2.56 -10.55 -15.05
CA HIS A 123 -2.22 -11.10 -13.75
C HIS A 123 -0.77 -10.75 -13.40
N LYS A 124 -0.53 -10.43 -12.13
CA LYS A 124 0.80 -10.09 -11.62
C LYS A 124 1.07 -10.84 -10.33
N LEU A 125 2.26 -11.41 -10.19
CA LEU A 125 2.80 -11.87 -8.91
C LEU A 125 3.81 -10.84 -8.41
N ILE A 126 3.53 -10.24 -7.26
CA ILE A 126 4.34 -9.17 -6.69
C ILE A 126 5.04 -9.66 -5.44
N ILE A 127 6.34 -9.37 -5.33
CA ILE A 127 7.17 -9.67 -4.16
C ILE A 127 7.89 -8.40 -3.72
N ASP A 128 7.51 -7.92 -2.54
CA ASP A 128 8.09 -6.76 -1.87
C ASP A 128 9.21 -7.20 -0.93
N LEU A 129 10.41 -6.67 -1.14
CA LEU A 129 11.62 -6.92 -0.37
C LEU A 129 11.98 -5.68 0.44
N ILE A 130 12.02 -5.84 1.76
CA ILE A 130 12.30 -4.77 2.72
C ILE A 130 13.56 -5.13 3.51
N ASN A 131 14.51 -4.22 3.58
CA ASN A 131 15.76 -4.41 4.33
C ASN A 131 15.49 -4.54 5.85
N LYS A 132 15.92 -5.64 6.47
CA LYS A 132 15.80 -5.84 7.92
C LYS A 132 16.68 -4.86 8.73
N GLY A 133 17.79 -4.38 8.17
CA GLY A 133 18.67 -3.39 8.83
C GLY A 133 17.95 -2.07 9.19
N THR A 134 16.89 -1.71 8.47
CA THR A 134 16.11 -0.49 8.76
C THR A 134 15.06 -0.65 9.87
N GLN A 135 14.80 -1.88 10.35
CA GLN A 135 13.88 -2.09 11.49
C GLN A 135 14.56 -1.87 12.85
N LEU A 136 15.86 -2.12 12.96
CA LEU A 136 16.61 -1.94 14.20
C LEU A 136 16.77 -0.45 14.56
N GLU A 137 16.99 0.43 13.59
CA GLU A 137 17.06 1.89 13.85
C GLU A 137 15.74 2.47 14.40
N ASN A 138 14.59 1.92 13.99
CA ASN A 138 13.28 2.40 14.45
C ASN A 138 12.92 1.84 15.83
N ALA A 139 13.37 0.64 16.17
CA ALA A 139 13.21 0.08 17.52
C ALA A 139 14.06 0.84 18.55
N SER A 140 15.31 1.17 18.21
CA SER A 140 16.21 1.93 19.10
C SER A 140 15.74 3.38 19.34
N LYS A 141 15.13 4.03 18.33
CA LYS A 141 14.55 5.38 18.49
C LYS A 141 13.21 5.39 19.24
N SER A 142 12.48 4.28 19.28
CA SER A 142 11.22 4.16 20.04
C SER A 142 11.44 3.90 21.54
N ILE A 143 12.58 3.32 21.92
CA ILE A 143 12.89 3.01 23.33
C ILE A 143 13.52 4.25 24.03
N ALA A 144 14.30 5.05 23.30
CA ALA A 144 14.94 6.26 23.86
C ALA A 144 13.97 7.44 24.16
N SER A 145 12.69 7.37 23.76
CA SER A 145 11.73 8.47 23.91
C SER A 145 10.58 8.18 24.90
N LYS A 146 10.64 7.08 25.65
CA LYS A 146 9.60 6.73 26.66
C LYS A 146 10.22 6.26 27.97
N THR A 147 10.99 7.13 28.62
CA THR A 147 11.26 7.03 30.05
C THR A 147 11.18 8.42 30.66
N ASN A 148 9.97 8.81 31.08
CA ASN A 148 9.82 9.73 32.20
C ASN A 148 8.83 9.07 33.15
N THR A 149 9.38 8.26 34.05
CA THR A 149 8.64 7.51 35.06
C THR A 149 8.34 8.46 36.22
N GLN A 150 7.12 8.97 36.29
CA GLN A 150 6.56 9.45 37.56
C GLN A 150 5.90 8.28 38.27
N THR A 151 6.48 7.98 39.42
CA THR A 151 6.13 6.99 40.43
C THR A 151 4.76 7.31 41.03
N VAL A 152 3.76 6.48 40.77
CA VAL A 152 2.48 6.53 41.50
C VAL A 152 2.60 5.63 42.73
N LYS A 153 2.71 6.27 43.89
CA LYS A 153 2.59 5.63 45.20
C LYS A 153 1.10 5.55 45.56
N LYS A 154 0.66 4.35 45.87
CA LYS A 154 -0.70 3.95 46.26
C LYS A 154 -0.89 4.28 47.74
N GLU A 155 -1.90 5.08 48.09
CA GLU A 155 -2.31 5.27 49.48
C GLU A 155 -3.84 5.44 49.60
N THR A 156 -4.32 5.06 50.77
CA THR A 156 -5.58 4.40 51.08
C THR A 156 -6.74 5.36 51.36
N LEU A 157 -7.97 4.90 51.10
CA LEU A 157 -9.24 5.53 51.44
C LEU A 157 -9.51 5.46 52.95
N GLU A 158 -9.94 6.57 53.57
CA GLU A 158 -11.10 6.66 54.49
C GLU A 158 -11.11 8.00 55.25
N HIS A 159 -12.13 8.85 55.03
CA HIS A 159 -13.00 9.40 56.09
C HIS A 159 -14.12 10.31 55.54
N LYS A 160 -15.36 9.84 55.76
CA LYS A 160 -16.54 10.56 56.31
C LYS A 160 -17.09 11.84 55.63
N ALA A 161 -18.28 11.70 55.03
CA ALA A 161 -19.34 12.74 54.94
C ALA A 161 -20.42 12.41 56.01
N ALA A 162 -21.26 13.29 56.56
CA ALA A 162 -21.83 14.59 56.18
C ALA A 162 -22.34 15.30 57.47
N PRO A 163 -23.25 16.31 57.46
CA PRO A 163 -23.60 17.37 56.50
C PRO A 163 -23.56 18.79 57.16
N VAL A 164 -23.89 19.86 56.41
CA VAL A 164 -24.77 21.02 56.79
C VAL A 164 -24.58 22.18 55.78
N LEU A 165 -25.68 22.61 55.16
CA LEU A 165 -25.91 23.89 54.46
C LEU A 165 -26.64 24.86 55.42
N PRO A 166 -26.92 26.15 55.07
CA PRO A 166 -26.14 27.14 54.32
C PRO A 166 -26.09 28.50 55.07
N THR A 167 -25.22 29.43 54.67
CA THR A 167 -25.49 30.86 54.92
C THR A 167 -24.89 31.71 53.79
N GLU A 168 -25.69 32.68 53.39
CA GLU A 168 -25.60 33.57 52.23
C GLU A 168 -24.34 34.46 52.24
N GLU A 169 -23.81 34.75 51.05
CA GLU A 169 -22.87 35.87 50.89
C GLU A 169 -23.28 36.77 49.72
N LYS A 170 -23.34 38.06 50.05
CA LYS A 170 -23.78 39.18 49.22
C LYS A 170 -22.73 39.55 48.18
N THR A 171 -23.26 39.99 47.05
CA THR A 171 -22.69 40.83 45.98
C THR A 171 -21.64 41.86 46.40
N GLU A 172 -20.46 41.79 45.78
CA GLU A 172 -19.65 42.95 45.38
C GLU A 172 -19.00 42.74 43.99
N GLN A 173 -18.78 43.84 43.29
CA GLN A 173 -18.71 44.01 41.83
C GLN A 173 -17.37 43.59 41.18
N PRO A 174 -17.38 43.09 39.92
CA PRO A 174 -16.16 42.73 39.19
C PRO A 174 -15.67 43.88 38.28
N SER A 175 -15.09 44.93 38.86
CA SER A 175 -14.52 46.04 38.05
C SER A 175 -13.00 45.91 37.83
N ALA A 176 -12.31 45.04 38.59
CA ALA A 176 -10.87 44.80 38.43
C ALA A 176 -10.55 43.62 37.48
N LEU A 177 -11.52 42.76 37.16
CA LEU A 177 -11.31 41.65 36.23
C LEU A 177 -11.19 42.15 34.78
N LEU A 178 -11.93 43.18 34.38
CA LEU A 178 -11.99 43.59 32.96
C LEU A 178 -10.67 44.19 32.43
N ALA A 179 -9.78 44.67 33.30
CA ALA A 179 -8.49 45.25 32.90
C ALA A 179 -7.34 44.22 32.76
N LEU A 180 -7.46 43.03 33.37
CA LEU A 180 -6.46 41.96 33.31
C LEU A 180 -6.66 41.00 32.13
N PHE A 181 -7.80 41.06 31.44
CA PHE A 181 -8.10 40.24 30.26
C PHE A 181 -7.70 40.91 28.93
N THR A 182 -7.11 42.12 28.95
CA THR A 182 -6.87 42.93 27.75
C THR A 182 -5.44 42.87 27.21
N SER A 183 -4.68 41.80 27.51
CA SER A 183 -3.30 41.67 26.98
C SER A 183 -2.87 40.26 26.55
N GLN A 184 -3.75 39.26 26.54
CA GLN A 184 -3.48 38.05 25.75
C GLN A 184 -4.04 38.27 24.35
N GLN A 185 -3.33 39.06 23.54
CA GLN A 185 -3.28 38.80 22.11
C GLN A 185 -2.66 37.42 21.93
N VAL A 186 -3.49 36.38 22.08
CA VAL A 186 -3.22 35.07 21.53
C VAL A 186 -3.13 35.32 20.03
N SER A 187 -1.90 35.43 19.55
CA SER A 187 -1.59 35.20 18.15
C SER A 187 -2.07 33.78 17.86
N THR A 188 -3.36 33.62 17.52
CA THR A 188 -3.90 32.40 16.93
C THR A 188 -3.35 32.34 15.52
N LYS A 189 -2.06 32.00 15.42
CA LYS A 189 -1.48 31.56 14.17
C LYS A 189 -2.21 30.26 13.85
N HIS A 190 -3.32 30.38 13.13
CA HIS A 190 -4.06 29.23 12.64
C HIS A 190 -3.04 28.34 11.92
N GLU A 191 -2.99 27.07 12.34
CA GLU A 191 -2.14 26.11 11.64
C GLU A 191 -2.56 26.09 10.18
N LYS A 192 -1.57 26.06 9.28
CA LYS A 192 -1.86 26.09 7.84
C LYS A 192 -2.73 24.89 7.47
N ILE A 193 -3.73 25.10 6.63
CA ILE A 193 -4.52 24.02 6.02
C ILE A 193 -3.57 23.19 5.15
N VAL A 194 -3.45 21.91 5.48
CA VAL A 194 -2.59 20.95 4.79
C VAL A 194 -3.41 20.19 3.74
N ILE A 195 -3.08 20.38 2.47
CA ILE A 195 -3.74 19.72 1.35
C ILE A 195 -2.80 18.67 0.77
N ALA A 196 -3.16 17.40 0.91
CA ALA A 196 -2.49 16.30 0.22
C ALA A 196 -2.96 16.22 -1.23
N ILE A 197 -2.02 16.27 -2.18
CA ILE A 197 -2.28 16.20 -3.60
C ILE A 197 -1.72 14.89 -4.13
N ASP A 198 -2.60 14.06 -4.66
CA ASP A 198 -2.30 12.73 -5.17
C ASP A 198 -2.40 12.72 -6.70
N PRO A 199 -1.30 12.95 -7.43
CA PRO A 199 -1.31 12.69 -8.87
C PRO A 199 -1.40 11.18 -9.10
N GLY A 200 -2.49 10.76 -9.75
CA GLY A 200 -2.76 9.38 -10.13
C GLY A 200 -1.58 8.71 -10.83
N HIS A 201 -1.57 7.37 -10.79
CA HIS A 201 -0.62 6.55 -11.53
C HIS A 201 0.86 6.86 -11.18
N GLY A 202 1.79 6.59 -12.11
CA GLY A 202 3.22 6.89 -11.99
C GLY A 202 4.10 5.65 -12.15
N GLY A 203 5.31 5.86 -12.66
CA GLY A 203 6.25 4.81 -12.97
C GLY A 203 5.69 3.87 -14.05
N GLU A 204 5.59 2.59 -13.73
CA GLU A 204 5.10 1.54 -14.62
C GLU A 204 3.59 1.55 -14.84
N ASP A 205 2.84 2.30 -14.03
CA ASP A 205 1.42 2.55 -14.25
C ASP A 205 1.29 3.86 -15.03
N PRO A 206 1.04 3.81 -16.36
CA PRO A 206 0.88 5.01 -17.19
C PRO A 206 -0.49 5.68 -17.00
N GLY A 207 -1.46 4.97 -16.43
CA GLY A 207 -2.87 5.33 -16.51
C GLY A 207 -3.42 5.24 -17.94
N ALA A 208 -4.46 6.00 -18.23
CA ALA A 208 -5.04 6.11 -19.56
C ALA A 208 -4.06 6.66 -20.60
N HIS A 209 -4.26 6.26 -21.86
CA HIS A 209 -3.54 6.80 -23.00
C HIS A 209 -4.49 7.57 -23.92
N GLY A 210 -4.10 8.79 -24.27
CA GLY A 210 -4.75 9.54 -25.34
C GLY A 210 -4.38 9.00 -26.73
N THR A 211 -5.16 9.38 -27.73
CA THR A 211 -4.99 8.96 -29.14
C THR A 211 -3.60 9.22 -29.69
N ASN A 212 -2.94 10.30 -29.25
CA ASN A 212 -1.59 10.68 -29.68
C ASN A 212 -0.48 10.18 -28.73
N GLY A 213 -0.75 9.16 -27.91
CA GLY A 213 0.23 8.58 -26.98
C GLY A 213 0.47 9.43 -25.72
N THR A 214 -0.44 10.36 -25.40
CA THR A 214 -0.37 11.12 -24.15
C THR A 214 -0.68 10.19 -22.98
N GLU A 215 0.21 10.11 -22.00
CA GLU A 215 0.00 9.28 -20.80
C GLU A 215 -0.61 10.11 -19.66
N GLU A 216 -1.68 9.60 -19.07
CA GLU A 216 -2.36 10.20 -17.92
C GLU A 216 -1.37 10.56 -16.80
N LYS A 217 -0.47 9.65 -16.42
CA LYS A 217 0.50 9.86 -15.34
C LYS A 217 1.34 11.14 -15.49
N LYS A 218 1.61 11.55 -16.74
CA LYS A 218 2.39 12.76 -17.08
C LYS A 218 1.52 14.00 -16.93
N VAL A 219 0.30 13.94 -17.47
CA VAL A 219 -0.69 15.04 -17.41
C VAL A 219 -1.06 15.35 -15.96
N VAL A 220 -1.49 14.33 -15.19
CA VAL A 220 -1.94 14.53 -13.81
C VAL A 220 -0.80 15.00 -12.91
N PHE A 221 0.45 14.57 -13.16
CA PHE A 221 1.61 15.07 -12.43
C PHE A 221 1.90 16.54 -12.72
N ALA A 222 1.77 16.97 -13.98
CA ALA A 222 1.92 18.37 -14.35
C ALA A 222 0.85 19.25 -13.70
N ILE A 223 -0.41 18.81 -13.71
CA ILE A 223 -1.53 19.48 -13.03
C ILE A 223 -1.26 19.57 -11.53
N ALA A 224 -0.91 18.46 -10.88
CA ALA A 224 -0.63 18.41 -9.45
C ALA A 224 0.51 19.34 -9.04
N LYS A 225 1.60 19.43 -9.82
CA LYS A 225 2.68 20.39 -9.58
C LYS A 225 2.19 21.83 -9.66
N ARG A 226 1.35 22.17 -10.65
CA ARG A 226 0.78 23.51 -10.79
C ARG A 226 -0.14 23.83 -9.60
N LEU A 227 -1.01 22.91 -9.22
CA LEU A 227 -1.89 23.05 -8.06
C LEU A 227 -1.09 23.23 -6.77
N ALA A 228 -0.05 22.42 -6.55
CA ALA A 228 0.83 22.54 -5.39
C ALA A 228 1.50 23.91 -5.30
N LYS A 229 1.94 24.47 -6.44
CA LYS A 229 2.50 25.83 -6.50
C LYS A 229 1.48 26.88 -6.09
N LEU A 230 0.24 26.78 -6.59
CA LEU A 230 -0.84 27.72 -6.26
C LEU A 230 -1.24 27.64 -4.79
N ILE A 231 -1.36 26.44 -4.22
CA ILE A 231 -1.66 26.23 -2.80
C ILE A 231 -0.54 26.79 -1.92
N ASN A 232 0.72 26.48 -2.24
CA ASN A 232 1.87 26.96 -1.44
C ASN A 232 2.09 28.48 -1.53
N ALA A 233 1.48 29.15 -2.51
CA ALA A 233 1.49 30.61 -2.60
C ALA A 233 0.50 31.27 -1.62
N GLN A 234 -0.45 30.51 -1.05
CA GLN A 234 -1.39 31.04 -0.08
C GLN A 234 -0.76 31.04 1.33
N PRO A 235 -0.89 32.13 2.10
CA PRO A 235 -0.18 32.30 3.37
C PRO A 235 -0.58 31.25 4.41
N ASP A 236 -1.83 30.80 4.37
CA ASP A 236 -2.51 29.92 5.31
C ASP A 236 -2.66 28.47 4.81
N MET A 237 -2.05 28.11 3.67
CA MET A 237 -2.12 26.74 3.14
C MET A 237 -0.76 26.12 2.85
N LYS A 238 -0.74 24.79 2.77
CA LYS A 238 0.44 23.98 2.47
C LYS A 238 0.06 22.76 1.65
N ALA A 239 0.72 22.57 0.51
CA ALA A 239 0.57 21.37 -0.31
C ALA A 239 1.55 20.26 0.11
N VAL A 240 1.06 19.02 0.13
CA VAL A 240 1.85 17.80 0.32
C VAL A 240 1.62 16.88 -0.87
N MET A 241 2.63 16.75 -1.72
CA MET A 241 2.58 15.84 -2.86
C MET A 241 2.76 14.37 -2.42
N VAL A 242 1.86 13.49 -2.86
CA VAL A 242 1.95 12.04 -2.60
C VAL A 242 3.14 11.40 -3.32
N ARG A 243 3.45 11.85 -4.54
CA ARG A 243 4.69 11.52 -5.25
C ARG A 243 5.35 12.78 -5.78
N LYS A 244 6.69 12.77 -5.81
CA LYS A 244 7.54 13.90 -6.24
C LYS A 244 8.23 13.68 -7.58
N GLY A 245 7.99 12.53 -8.21
CA GLY A 245 8.55 12.16 -9.50
C GLY A 245 7.70 11.11 -10.20
N ASP A 246 8.24 10.57 -11.30
CA ASP A 246 7.58 9.50 -12.06
C ASP A 246 7.91 8.13 -11.49
N TYR A 247 7.23 7.77 -10.39
CA TYR A 247 7.31 6.45 -9.78
C TYR A 247 5.96 6.04 -9.21
N TYR A 248 5.72 4.74 -9.19
CA TYR A 248 4.48 4.18 -8.67
C TYR A 248 4.38 4.35 -7.15
N VAL A 249 3.19 4.69 -6.66
CA VAL A 249 2.83 4.67 -5.23
C VAL A 249 1.58 3.82 -5.04
N GLY A 250 1.64 2.78 -4.22
CA GLY A 250 0.49 1.91 -3.98
C GLY A 250 -0.68 2.64 -3.29
N LEU A 251 -1.92 2.32 -3.66
CA LEU A 251 -3.14 3.03 -3.21
C LEU A 251 -3.20 3.28 -1.69
N ARG A 252 -2.95 2.25 -0.87
CA ARG A 252 -2.90 2.42 0.60
C ARG A 252 -1.77 3.35 1.07
N LYS A 253 -0.62 3.33 0.39
CA LYS A 253 0.51 4.19 0.72
C LYS A 253 0.21 5.66 0.42
N ARG A 254 -0.57 5.94 -0.63
CA ARG A 254 -1.05 7.30 -0.96
C ARG A 254 -1.82 7.90 0.22
N MET A 255 -2.79 7.15 0.75
CA MET A 255 -3.54 7.54 1.95
C MET A 255 -2.66 7.67 3.20
N GLN A 256 -1.70 6.77 3.39
CA GLN A 256 -0.77 6.85 4.53
C GLN A 256 0.10 8.12 4.50
N ILE A 257 0.52 8.57 3.30
CA ILE A 257 1.29 9.81 3.17
C ILE A 257 0.45 11.02 3.59
N ALA A 258 -0.81 11.08 3.15
CA ALA A 258 -1.73 12.14 3.54
C ALA A 258 -1.99 12.15 5.05
N ARG A 259 -2.29 10.98 5.64
CA ARG A 259 -2.50 10.84 7.10
C ARG A 259 -1.25 11.20 7.90
N ALA A 260 -0.07 10.76 7.48
CA ALA A 260 1.19 11.08 8.14
C ALA A 260 1.52 12.58 8.09
N ALA A 261 1.08 13.25 7.03
CA ALA A 261 1.19 14.70 6.89
C ALA A 261 0.12 15.48 7.65
N LYS A 262 -0.84 14.80 8.29
CA LYS A 262 -2.04 15.38 8.90
C LYS A 262 -2.79 16.28 7.91
N ALA A 263 -2.98 15.79 6.69
CA ALA A 263 -3.72 16.53 5.68
C ALA A 263 -5.19 16.71 6.08
N ASP A 264 -5.67 17.95 6.00
CA ASP A 264 -7.07 18.33 6.21
C ASP A 264 -7.93 18.00 4.99
N LEU A 265 -7.32 18.02 3.80
CA LEU A 265 -7.96 17.66 2.53
C LEU A 265 -7.06 16.74 1.71
N PHE A 266 -7.67 15.74 1.07
CA PHE A 266 -7.01 14.86 0.11
C PHE A 266 -7.64 15.01 -1.27
N ILE A 267 -6.84 15.41 -2.26
CA ILE A 267 -7.26 15.60 -3.65
C ILE A 267 -6.52 14.59 -4.52
N SER A 268 -7.23 13.61 -5.07
CA SER A 268 -6.70 12.75 -6.14
C SER A 268 -7.01 13.35 -7.50
N ILE A 269 -6.00 13.38 -8.38
CA ILE A 269 -6.10 13.96 -9.72
C ILE A 269 -5.90 12.85 -10.74
N HIS A 270 -6.92 12.69 -11.59
CA HIS A 270 -6.97 11.71 -12.67
C HIS A 270 -7.36 12.38 -13.99
N ALA A 271 -7.03 11.72 -15.09
CA ALA A 271 -7.47 12.04 -16.44
C ALA A 271 -7.81 10.72 -17.13
N ASP A 272 -8.80 10.03 -16.54
CA ASP A 272 -9.25 8.70 -16.96
C ASP A 272 -9.75 8.69 -18.40
N ALA A 273 -9.97 7.48 -18.92
CA ALA A 273 -10.55 7.27 -20.24
C ALA A 273 -11.88 6.50 -20.16
N PHE A 274 -12.69 6.69 -21.20
CA PHE A 274 -13.90 5.93 -21.44
C PHE A 274 -13.87 5.35 -22.86
N GLN A 275 -14.63 4.29 -23.11
CA GLN A 275 -14.66 3.64 -24.44
C GLN A 275 -15.27 4.56 -25.50
N ASP A 276 -16.30 5.32 -25.14
CA ASP A 276 -16.91 6.33 -26.01
C ASP A 276 -16.07 7.62 -25.98
N THR A 277 -15.38 7.88 -27.10
CA THR A 277 -14.52 9.05 -27.27
C THR A 277 -15.27 10.39 -27.32
N THR A 278 -16.60 10.38 -27.42
CA THR A 278 -17.40 11.61 -27.37
C THR A 278 -17.58 12.15 -25.95
N VAL A 279 -17.39 11.29 -24.94
CA VAL A 279 -17.47 11.66 -23.52
C VAL A 279 -16.29 12.56 -23.17
N LYS A 280 -16.59 13.78 -22.73
CA LYS A 280 -15.59 14.81 -22.40
C LYS A 280 -16.13 15.75 -21.33
N GLY A 281 -15.21 16.40 -20.62
CA GLY A 281 -15.52 17.34 -19.55
C GLY A 281 -14.78 16.99 -18.26
N SER A 282 -14.90 17.88 -17.27
CA SER A 282 -14.35 17.65 -15.94
C SER A 282 -15.41 17.01 -15.04
N SER A 283 -14.99 16.14 -14.13
CA SER A 283 -15.86 15.48 -13.15
C SER A 283 -15.21 15.47 -11.77
N VAL A 284 -16.02 15.45 -10.72
CA VAL A 284 -15.56 15.31 -9.32
C VAL A 284 -16.29 14.13 -8.70
N TYR A 285 -15.53 13.26 -8.04
CA TYR A 285 -16.05 12.09 -7.32
C TYR A 285 -15.75 12.22 -5.83
N VAL A 286 -16.66 11.72 -5.01
CA VAL A 286 -16.50 11.57 -3.56
C VAL A 286 -16.83 10.13 -3.16
N LEU A 287 -16.33 9.68 -2.02
CA LEU A 287 -16.68 8.36 -1.49
C LEU A 287 -18.14 8.36 -1.02
N SER A 288 -18.93 7.35 -1.41
CA SER A 288 -20.30 7.12 -0.97
C SER A 288 -20.39 5.95 -0.01
#